data_AF-A0A3R6PXT9-F1
#
_entry.id   AF-A0A3R6PXT9-F1
#
_cell.length_a   1.000
_cell.length_b   1.000
_cell.length_c   1.000
_cell.angle_alpha   90.00
_cell.angle_beta   90.00
_cell.angle_gamma   90.00
#
_symmetry.space_group_name_H-M   'P 1'
#
loop_
_entity.id
_entity.type
_entity.pdbx_description
1 polymer ?
#
loop_
_entity_poly.entity_id
_entity_poly.type
_entity_poly.pdbx_seq_one_letter_code
_entity_poly.pdbx_strand_id
1 'polypeptide(L)' 'MKKSDIDGLTPAQIADKYALPKEPTHICDVNVSPDFKLQTGIANSVEGWGNGGGQQFDTMGKFIDEDAFVNERLIGRLE' A
#
# COMPACT_ATOMS: atom_id res chain seq x y z
N MET A 1 2.81 -2.41 -1.46
CA MET A 1 3.43 -1.61 -2.55
C MET A 1 4.86 -1.24 -2.16
N LYS A 2 5.73 -0.89 -3.11
CA LYS A 2 7.05 -0.32 -2.77
C LYS A 2 6.93 1.17 -2.49
N LYS A 3 7.82 1.74 -1.67
CA LYS A 3 7.86 3.20 -1.43
C LYS A 3 8.00 4.00 -2.72
N SER A 4 8.87 3.56 -3.63
CA SER A 4 9.09 4.19 -4.94
C SER A 4 7.84 4.26 -5.81
N ASP A 5 6.85 3.38 -5.59
CA ASP A 5 5.63 3.36 -6.40
C ASP A 5 4.72 4.56 -6.08
N ILE A 6 4.96 5.25 -4.96
CA ILE A 6 4.14 6.36 -4.50
C ILE A 6 4.92 7.65 -4.27
N ASP A 7 6.24 7.65 -4.55
CA ASP A 7 7.05 8.85 -4.42
C ASP A 7 6.50 9.95 -5.35
N GLY A 8 6.18 11.12 -4.78
CA GLY A 8 5.60 12.26 -5.50
C GLY A 8 4.09 12.16 -5.79
N LEU A 9 3.41 11.08 -5.39
CA LEU A 9 1.96 10.98 -5.52
C LEU A 9 1.23 11.66 -4.36
N THR A 10 0.11 12.31 -4.67
CA THR A 10 -0.82 12.81 -3.64
C THR A 10 -1.62 11.65 -3.03
N PRO A 11 -2.20 11.82 -1.82
CA PRO A 11 -3.13 10.84 -1.24
C PRO A 11 -4.22 10.36 -2.22
N ALA A 12 -4.85 11.28 -2.95
CA ALA A 12 -5.86 10.96 -3.95
C ALA A 12 -5.31 10.11 -5.11
N GLN A 13 -4.10 10.38 -5.58
CA GLN A 13 -3.45 9.57 -6.63
C GLN A 13 -3.06 8.18 -6.13
N ILE A 14 -2.65 8.06 -4.86
CA ILE A 14 -2.39 6.75 -4.24
C ILE A 14 -3.70 5.97 -4.14
N ALA A 15 -4.79 6.61 -3.69
CA ALA A 15 -6.09 5.98 -3.62
C ALA A 15 -6.56 5.47 -4.98
N ASP A 16 -6.46 6.28 -6.04
CA ASP A 16 -6.84 5.87 -7.40
C ASP A 16 -5.97 4.69 -7.90
N LYS A 17 -4.64 4.80 -7.76
CA LYS A 17 -3.66 3.81 -8.24
C LYS A 17 -3.79 2.44 -7.59
N TYR A 18 -4.23 2.39 -6.33
CA TYR A 18 -4.42 1.15 -5.58
C TYR A 18 -5.89 0.80 -5.36
N ALA A 19 -6.82 1.53 -6.00
CA ALA A 19 -8.26 1.40 -5.81
C ALA A 19 -8.62 1.30 -4.32
N LEU A 20 -8.27 2.32 -3.54
CA LEU A 20 -8.55 2.37 -2.11
C LEU A 20 -9.93 3.00 -1.86
N PRO A 21 -10.71 2.53 -0.87
CA PRO A 21 -12.01 3.11 -0.56
C PRO A 21 -11.96 4.54 -0.01
N LYS A 22 -10.78 4.98 0.44
CA LYS A 22 -10.54 6.29 1.06
C LYS A 22 -9.13 6.77 0.74
N GLU A 23 -8.93 8.09 0.81
CA GLU A 23 -7.60 8.69 0.75
C GLU A 23 -6.77 8.27 1.97
N PRO A 24 -5.56 7.72 1.76
CA PRO A 24 -4.67 7.34 2.86
C PRO A 24 -4.00 8.57 3.46
N THR A 25 -3.88 8.61 4.79
CA THR A 25 -3.22 9.71 5.52
C THR A 25 -1.79 9.36 5.95
N HIS A 26 -1.50 8.08 6.14
CA HIS A 26 -0.22 7.57 6.63
C HIS A 26 0.26 6.39 5.78
N ILE A 27 1.56 6.15 5.83
CA ILE A 27 2.21 4.94 5.32
C ILE A 27 3.19 4.43 6.38
N CYS A 28 3.40 3.12 6.42
CA CYS A 28 4.45 2.46 7.20
C CYS A 28 5.24 1.51 6.29
N ASP A 29 6.40 1.08 6.78
CA ASP A 29 7.13 -0.04 6.19
C ASP A 29 6.67 -1.34 6.86
N VAL A 30 6.65 -2.43 6.11
CA VAL A 30 6.23 -3.76 6.60
C VAL A 30 7.39 -4.73 6.47
N ASN A 31 7.89 -5.22 7.60
CA ASN A 31 8.99 -6.17 7.67
C ASN A 31 8.44 -7.59 7.84
N VAL A 32 8.40 -8.36 6.76
CA VAL A 32 8.03 -9.78 6.80
C VAL A 32 9.27 -10.67 6.83
N SER A 33 9.14 -11.86 7.42
CA SER A 33 10.19 -12.88 7.39
C SER A 33 10.56 -13.26 5.95
N PRO A 34 11.83 -13.57 5.64
CA PRO A 34 12.26 -13.97 4.29
C PRO A 34 11.53 -15.18 3.70
N ASP A 35 10.97 -16.06 4.54
CA ASP A 35 10.18 -17.23 4.14
C ASP A 35 8.66 -16.95 4.05
N PHE A 36 8.23 -15.73 4.39
CA PHE A 36 6.83 -15.34 4.31
C PHE A 36 6.39 -15.25 2.84
N LYS A 37 5.41 -16.07 2.48
CA LYS A 37 4.86 -16.11 1.13
C LYS A 37 3.83 -15.02 0.93
N LEU A 38 4.12 -14.10 0.03
CA LEU A 38 3.19 -13.09 -0.47
C LEU A 38 2.72 -13.48 -1.87
N GLN A 39 1.42 -13.31 -2.12
CA GLN A 39 0.91 -13.26 -3.48
C GLN A 39 1.05 -11.82 -3.99
N THR A 40 1.40 -11.64 -5.27
CA THR A 40 1.56 -10.31 -5.86
C THR A 40 0.85 -10.20 -7.20
N GLY A 41 0.33 -9.01 -7.50
CA GLY A 41 -0.37 -8.73 -8.74
C GLY A 41 -0.63 -7.24 -8.92
N ILE A 42 -1.28 -6.87 -10.02
CA ILE A 42 -1.73 -5.50 -10.26
C ILE A 42 -3.12 -5.31 -9.64
N ALA A 43 -3.34 -4.20 -8.94
CA ALA A 43 -4.66 -3.81 -8.46
C ALA A 43 -5.58 -3.54 -9.65
N ASN A 44 -6.73 -4.19 -9.69
CA ASN A 44 -7.76 -3.90 -10.68
C ASN A 44 -8.50 -2.62 -10.32
N SER A 45 -9.24 -2.08 -11.28
CA SER A 45 -10.21 -1.03 -11.00
C SER A 45 -11.34 -1.55 -10.12
N VAL A 46 -11.83 -0.67 -9.24
CA VAL A 46 -13.01 -0.90 -8.43
C VAL A 46 -13.90 0.34 -8.55
N GLU A 47 -15.15 0.13 -8.98
CA GLU A 47 -16.11 1.21 -9.20
C GLU A 47 -16.28 2.05 -7.92
N GLY A 48 -16.07 3.36 -8.04
CA GLY A 48 -16.14 4.31 -6.93
C GLY A 48 -14.88 4.39 -6.05
N TRP A 49 -13.85 3.57 -6.27
CA TRP A 49 -12.61 3.58 -5.46
C TRP A 49 -11.40 4.06 -6.28
N GLY A 50 -11.25 3.56 -7.50
CA GLY A 50 -10.14 3.97 -8.36
C GLY A 50 -9.92 3.07 -9.57
N ASN A 51 -9.05 3.54 -10.47
CA ASN A 51 -8.69 2.82 -11.69
C ASN A 51 -7.73 1.64 -11.46
N GLY A 52 -7.05 1.59 -10.31
CA GLY A 52 -6.04 0.57 -10.03
C GLY A 52 -4.74 0.80 -10.82
N GLY A 53 -4.00 -0.27 -11.08
CA GLY A 53 -2.73 -0.26 -11.81
C GLY A 53 -1.48 -0.34 -10.92
N GLY A 54 -1.61 -0.20 -9.61
CA GLY A 54 -0.52 -0.37 -8.65
C GLY A 54 -0.17 -1.83 -8.37
N GLN A 55 1.11 -2.15 -8.16
CA GLN A 55 1.56 -3.46 -7.70
C GLN A 55 1.16 -3.68 -6.22
N GLN A 56 0.30 -4.66 -5.98
CA GLN A 56 -0.18 -5.05 -4.65
C GLN A 56 0.45 -6.35 -4.16
N PHE A 57 0.38 -6.57 -2.84
CA PHE A 57 0.84 -7.77 -2.16
C PHE A 57 -0.25 -8.23 -1.20
N ASP A 58 -0.57 -9.51 -1.23
CA ASP A 58 -1.59 -10.16 -0.41
C ASP A 58 -0.92 -11.21 0.46
N THR A 59 -1.29 -11.24 1.75
CA THR A 59 -0.81 -12.21 2.74
C THR A 59 -1.51 -13.55 2.63
N MET A 60 -2.45 -13.69 1.70
CA MET A 60 -3.27 -14.88 1.47
C MET A 60 -4.04 -15.30 2.73
N GLY A 61 -4.58 -14.32 3.45
CA GLY A 61 -5.34 -14.53 4.69
C GLY A 61 -4.48 -14.81 5.93
N LYS A 62 -3.15 -14.68 5.84
CA LYS A 62 -2.26 -14.78 7.00
C LYS A 62 -2.16 -13.45 7.71
N PHE A 63 -2.17 -13.49 9.03
CA PHE A 63 -1.89 -12.31 9.85
C PHE A 63 -0.40 -12.00 9.86
N ILE A 64 -0.10 -10.71 9.87
CA ILE A 64 1.23 -10.15 10.11
C ILE A 64 1.20 -9.59 11.54
N ASP A 65 2.25 -9.86 12.31
CA ASP A 65 2.38 -9.36 13.67
C ASP A 65 2.49 -7.82 13.69
N GLU A 66 1.98 -7.18 14.74
CA GLU A 66 1.90 -5.72 14.81
C GLU A 66 3.29 -5.05 14.80
N ASP A 67 4.30 -5.72 15.34
CA ASP A 67 5.69 -5.24 15.38
C ASP A 67 6.38 -5.24 14.01
N ALA A 68 5.81 -5.92 13.01
CA ALA A 68 6.28 -5.87 11.64
C ALA A 68 6.00 -4.51 10.96
N PHE A 69 5.06 -3.71 11.49
CA PHE A 69 4.70 -2.40 10.97
C PHE A 69 5.54 -1.32 11.65
N VAL A 70 6.43 -0.69 10.88
CA VAL A 70 7.42 0.26 11.41
C VAL A 70 7.47 1.54 10.59
N ASN A 71 8.12 2.59 11.10
CA ASN A 71 8.35 3.85 10.38
C ASN A 71 7.07 4.51 9.83
N GLU A 72 6.01 4.57 10.66
CA GLU A 72 4.80 5.31 10.32
C GLU A 72 5.12 6.77 10.01
N ARG A 73 4.56 7.28 8.92
CA ARG A 73 4.79 8.64 8.42
C ARG A 73 3.56 9.18 7.72
N LEU A 74 3.33 10.49 7.84
CA LEU A 74 2.27 11.20 7.13
C LEU A 74 2.56 11.25 5.62
N ILE A 75 1.54 11.01 4.81
CA ILE A 75 1.63 11.17 3.36
C ILE A 75 1.47 12.66 3.01
N GLY A 76 2.36 13.19 2.16
CA GLY A 76 2.24 14.54 1.63
C GLY A 76 2.87 15.65 2.50
N ARG A 77 3.56 15.33 3.59
CA ARG A 77 4.51 16.27 4.21
C ARG A 77 5.90 16.05 3.61
N LEU A 78 6.48 17.13 3.09
CA LEU A 78 7.92 17.22 2.84
C LEU A 78 8.59 17.30 4.22
N GLU A 79 9.44 16.32 4.55
CA GLU A 79 10.46 16.49 5.61
C GLU A 79 11.65 17.27 5.07
#